data_AF-A0A1W2ERI1-F1
#
_entry.id   AF-A0A1W2ERI1-F1
#
_cell.length_a   1.000
_cell.length_b   1.000
_cell.length_c   1.000
_cell.angle_alpha   90.00
_cell.angle_beta   90.00
_cell.angle_gamma   90.00
#
_symmetry.space_group_name_H-M   'P 1'
#
loop_
_entity.id
_entity.type
_entity.pdbx_description
1 polymer ?
#
loop_
_entity_poly.entity_id
_entity_poly.type
_entity_poly.pdbx_seq_one_letter_code
_entity_poly.pdbx_strand_id
1 'polypeptide(L)'
;MPKLSAKAQLAQKVLVRTINEFLRCDKFGLTPDKNNFDDSPLIEFEMDGIPAIAHAHDAGHGEISIKVALWPTDKGKELISAAIMSSATRRKMGGFYTSAWLERKDGAWLQTSNGLTASCAKNRRTDVEALPWEDANGFGAEGKFYL
;
A
#
# COMPACT_ATOMS: atom_id res chain seq x y z
N MET A 1 14.33 0.53 18.20
CA MET A 1 12.91 0.77 17.85
C MET A 1 12.11 -0.46 18.26
N PRO A 2 10.87 -0.33 18.77
CA PRO A 2 10.04 -1.50 19.06
C PRO A 2 9.80 -2.28 17.76
N LYS A 3 9.88 -3.62 17.85
CA LYS A 3 9.65 -4.52 16.71
C LYS A 3 8.21 -4.33 16.22
N LEU A 4 8.02 -4.12 14.91
CA LEU A 4 6.69 -4.04 14.30
C LEU A 4 5.81 -5.23 14.72
N SER A 5 4.53 -4.99 14.96
CA SER A 5 3.56 -6.09 15.17
C SER A 5 3.51 -7.00 13.94
N ALA A 6 3.06 -8.25 14.10
CA ALA A 6 2.94 -9.17 12.97
C ALA A 6 2.07 -8.59 11.83
N LYS A 7 0.96 -7.92 12.16
CA LYS A 7 0.11 -7.26 11.16
C LYS A 7 0.81 -6.09 10.46
N ALA A 8 1.60 -5.33 11.21
CA ALA A 8 2.37 -4.21 10.66
C ALA A 8 3.46 -4.72 9.69
N GLN A 9 4.12 -5.83 10.00
CA GLN A 9 5.08 -6.47 9.10
C GLN A 9 4.42 -6.94 7.79
N LEU A 10 3.23 -7.56 7.86
CA LEU A 10 2.49 -7.94 6.65
C LEU A 10 2.10 -6.73 5.82
N ALA A 11 1.61 -5.66 6.47
CA ALA A 11 1.26 -4.41 5.80
C ALA A 11 2.49 -3.81 5.10
N GLN A 12 3.61 -3.67 5.81
CA GLN A 12 4.86 -3.13 5.28
C GLN A 12 5.34 -3.93 4.07
N LYS A 13 5.40 -5.26 4.17
CA LYS A 13 5.82 -6.14 3.08
C LYS A 13 5.02 -5.90 1.80
N VAL A 14 3.70 -5.85 1.91
CA VAL A 14 2.80 -5.65 0.77
C VAL A 14 2.90 -4.22 0.24
N LEU A 15 2.98 -3.22 1.12
CA LEU A 15 3.07 -1.80 0.72
C LEU A 15 4.39 -1.49 0.01
N VAL A 16 5.51 -2.02 0.49
CA VAL A 16 6.83 -1.82 -0.14
C VAL A 16 6.80 -2.34 -1.58
N ARG A 17 6.34 -3.58 -1.77
CA ARG A 17 6.16 -4.16 -3.12
C ARG A 17 5.22 -3.33 -3.98
N THR A 18 4.09 -2.90 -3.43
CA THR A 18 3.11 -2.06 -4.15
C THR A 18 3.73 -0.75 -4.62
N ILE A 19 4.48 -0.06 -3.76
CA ILE A 19 5.15 1.20 -4.11
C ILE A 19 6.23 0.96 -5.16
N ASN A 20 7.01 -0.12 -5.02
CA ASN A 20 7.98 -0.52 -6.04
C ASN A 20 7.30 -0.72 -7.42
N GLU A 21 6.14 -1.36 -7.47
CA GLU A 21 5.39 -1.53 -8.72
C GLU A 21 4.89 -0.21 -9.29
N PHE A 22 4.35 0.71 -8.47
CA PHE A 22 4.00 2.05 -8.95
C PHE A 22 5.19 2.81 -9.52
N LEU A 23 6.38 2.68 -8.91
CA LEU A 23 7.62 3.28 -9.39
C LEU A 23 8.10 2.63 -10.70
N ARG A 24 8.00 1.30 -10.83
CA ARG A 24 8.34 0.56 -12.07
C ARG A 24 7.44 0.95 -13.23
N CYS A 25 6.14 1.13 -12.96
CA CYS A 25 5.16 1.60 -13.92
C CYS A 25 5.20 3.12 -14.14
N ASP A 26 6.15 3.84 -13.52
CA ASP A 26 6.30 5.30 -13.57
C ASP A 26 4.99 6.06 -13.30
N LYS A 27 4.14 5.57 -12.37
CA LYS A 27 2.87 6.21 -11.99
C LYS A 27 3.08 7.42 -11.09
N PHE A 28 4.16 7.44 -10.33
CA PHE A 28 4.65 8.60 -9.60
C PHE A 28 6.15 8.43 -9.35
N GLY A 29 6.82 9.50 -8.93
CA GLY A 29 8.19 9.47 -8.42
C GLY A 29 8.28 9.81 -6.93
N LEU A 30 9.47 9.64 -6.38
CA LEU A 30 9.80 9.90 -4.98
C LEU A 30 10.00 11.39 -4.65
N THR A 31 10.04 12.25 -5.65
CA THR A 31 10.04 13.71 -5.45
C THR A 31 8.59 14.21 -5.37
N PRO A 32 8.29 15.25 -4.59
CA PRO A 32 6.97 15.88 -4.57
C PRO A 32 6.47 16.24 -5.97
N ASP A 33 5.15 16.20 -6.15
CA ASP A 33 4.42 16.59 -7.37
C ASP A 33 4.77 15.82 -8.66
N LYS A 34 5.72 14.89 -8.62
CA LYS A 34 6.02 13.98 -9.73
C LYS A 34 4.96 12.87 -9.77
N ASN A 35 3.79 13.20 -10.31
CA ASN A 35 2.66 12.28 -10.44
C ASN A 35 2.33 12.11 -11.93
N ASN A 36 2.25 10.87 -12.39
CA ASN A 36 1.97 10.51 -13.78
C ASN A 36 0.69 9.64 -13.80
N PHE A 37 -0.42 10.23 -13.35
CA PHE A 37 -1.70 9.52 -13.21
C PHE A 37 -2.57 9.60 -14.48
N ASP A 38 -2.03 10.10 -15.59
CA ASP A 38 -2.74 10.57 -16.78
C ASP A 38 -3.85 9.64 -17.28
N ASP A 39 -3.64 8.33 -17.28
CA ASP A 39 -4.68 7.37 -17.69
C ASP A 39 -5.46 6.78 -16.51
N SER A 40 -4.78 6.59 -15.38
CA SER A 40 -5.36 6.04 -14.15
C SER A 40 -4.31 6.01 -13.04
N PRO A 41 -4.66 6.39 -11.81
CA PRO A 41 -3.83 6.16 -10.63
C PRO A 41 -3.95 4.72 -10.09
N LEU A 42 -4.57 3.82 -10.84
CA LEU A 42 -4.77 2.40 -10.52
C LEU A 42 -3.77 1.52 -11.26
N ILE A 43 -3.29 0.47 -10.60
CA ILE A 43 -2.56 -0.64 -11.24
C ILE A 43 -3.18 -1.98 -10.84
N GLU A 44 -3.22 -2.90 -11.79
CA GLU A 44 -3.45 -4.32 -11.55
C GLU A 44 -2.14 -5.06 -11.82
N PHE A 45 -1.75 -5.96 -10.91
CA PHE A 45 -0.47 -6.66 -10.98
C PHE A 45 -0.54 -7.96 -10.18
N GLU A 46 0.59 -8.67 -10.12
CA GLU A 46 0.73 -9.91 -9.37
C GLU A 46 1.88 -9.78 -8.35
N MET A 47 1.67 -10.29 -7.13
CA MET A 47 2.73 -10.51 -6.15
C MET A 47 2.94 -12.00 -5.95
N ASP A 48 3.90 -12.60 -6.65
CA ASP A 48 4.28 -14.01 -6.47
C ASP A 48 3.08 -14.97 -6.58
N GLY A 49 2.38 -14.89 -7.72
CA GLY A 49 1.15 -15.63 -8.02
C GLY A 49 -0.12 -15.04 -7.41
N ILE A 50 -0.03 -14.02 -6.56
CA ILE A 50 -1.20 -13.43 -5.88
C ILE A 50 -1.72 -12.23 -6.68
N PRO A 51 -2.98 -12.27 -7.17
CA PRO A 51 -3.56 -11.13 -7.89
C PRO A 51 -3.75 -9.94 -6.95
N ALA A 52 -3.32 -8.76 -7.39
CA ALA A 52 -3.35 -7.51 -6.66
C ALA A 52 -3.99 -6.38 -7.48
N ILE A 53 -4.68 -5.49 -6.77
CA ILE A 53 -5.10 -4.20 -7.30
C ILE A 53 -4.67 -3.11 -6.32
N ALA A 54 -4.12 -2.03 -6.82
CA ALA A 54 -3.70 -0.91 -6.01
C ALA A 54 -4.11 0.42 -6.62
N HIS A 55 -4.29 1.41 -5.77
CA HIS A 55 -4.65 2.76 -6.13
C HIS A 55 -3.74 3.75 -5.40
N ALA A 56 -3.20 4.71 -6.14
CA ALA A 56 -2.47 5.85 -5.63
C ALA A 56 -3.36 7.11 -5.66
N HIS A 57 -3.11 8.10 -4.81
CA HIS A 57 -3.83 9.36 -4.86
C HIS A 57 -2.94 10.44 -4.27
N ASP A 58 -2.88 11.61 -4.90
CA ASP A 58 -2.20 12.77 -4.32
C ASP A 58 -2.95 13.24 -3.06
N ALA A 59 -2.35 13.04 -1.89
CA ALA A 59 -2.96 13.42 -0.61
C ALA A 59 -2.72 14.91 -0.25
N GLY A 60 -2.04 15.65 -1.13
CA GLY A 60 -1.53 16.99 -0.86
C GLY A 60 -0.24 16.96 -0.03
N HIS A 61 0.36 18.13 0.19
CA HIS A 61 1.54 18.31 1.02
C HIS A 61 2.79 17.50 0.62
N GLY A 62 2.83 16.98 -0.62
CA GLY A 62 3.89 16.11 -1.12
C GLY A 62 3.64 14.61 -0.88
N GLU A 63 2.53 14.22 -0.26
CA GLU A 63 2.22 12.85 0.08
C GLU A 63 1.42 12.12 -1.01
N ILE A 64 1.64 10.80 -1.14
CA ILE A 64 0.77 9.92 -1.92
C ILE A 64 0.05 8.94 -0.99
N SER A 65 -1.28 8.91 -1.03
CA SER A 65 -2.07 7.84 -0.40
C SER A 65 -2.05 6.58 -1.28
N ILE A 66 -1.59 5.47 -0.71
CA ILE A 66 -1.51 4.17 -1.36
C ILE A 66 -2.52 3.22 -0.70
N LYS A 67 -3.28 2.50 -1.52
CA LYS A 67 -4.21 1.44 -1.10
C LYS A 67 -3.95 0.22 -1.94
N VAL A 68 -3.99 -0.97 -1.32
CA VAL A 68 -3.78 -2.23 -2.03
C VAL A 68 -4.68 -3.32 -1.47
N ALA A 69 -5.25 -4.12 -2.37
CA ALA A 69 -5.99 -5.33 -2.06
C ALA A 69 -5.39 -6.53 -2.79
N LEU A 70 -5.23 -7.65 -2.08
CA LEU A 70 -4.86 -8.94 -2.66
C LEU A 70 -6.08 -9.87 -2.71
N TRP A 71 -6.14 -10.72 -3.74
CA TRP A 71 -7.35 -11.47 -4.09
C TRP A 71 -8.58 -10.55 -4.10
N PRO A 72 -8.56 -9.48 -4.92
CA PRO A 72 -9.61 -8.48 -4.87
C PRO A 72 -10.96 -9.11 -5.22
N THR A 73 -11.98 -8.81 -4.41
CA THR A 73 -13.37 -9.11 -4.78
C THR A 73 -13.86 -8.08 -5.78
N ASP A 74 -14.99 -8.32 -6.44
CA ASP A 74 -15.63 -7.30 -7.31
C ASP A 74 -15.87 -5.99 -6.55
N LYS A 75 -16.29 -6.09 -5.28
CA LYS A 75 -16.47 -4.91 -4.42
C LYS A 75 -15.15 -4.22 -4.09
N GLY A 76 -14.09 -4.99 -3.92
CA GLY A 76 -12.74 -4.48 -3.72
C GLY A 76 -12.25 -3.68 -4.92
N LYS A 77 -12.48 -4.19 -6.13
CA LYS A 77 -12.15 -3.49 -7.38
C LYS A 77 -12.93 -2.18 -7.51
N GLU A 78 -14.23 -2.21 -7.23
CA GLU A 78 -15.09 -1.02 -7.26
C GLU A 78 -14.65 0.06 -6.26
N LEU A 79 -14.22 -0.35 -5.06
CA LEU A 79 -13.95 0.57 -3.94
C LEU A 79 -12.47 0.89 -3.70
N ILE A 80 -11.53 0.38 -4.51
CA ILE A 80 -10.09 0.51 -4.21
C ILE A 80 -9.63 1.98 -4.14
N SER A 81 -10.31 2.87 -4.86
CA SER A 81 -10.06 4.32 -4.83
C SER A 81 -10.65 5.02 -3.60
N ALA A 82 -11.62 4.43 -2.92
CA ALA A 82 -12.34 5.06 -1.81
C ALA A 82 -11.53 5.09 -0.51
N ALA A 83 -11.80 6.07 0.36
CA ALA A 83 -11.22 6.12 1.70
C ALA A 83 -11.95 5.13 2.63
N ILE A 84 -11.31 4.03 3.00
CA ILE A 84 -11.95 2.97 3.80
C ILE A 84 -11.57 3.03 5.28
N MET A 85 -12.46 3.60 6.09
CA MET A 85 -12.29 3.70 7.55
C MET A 85 -12.81 2.48 8.32
N SER A 86 -13.87 1.81 7.83
CA SER A 86 -14.51 0.72 8.58
C SER A 86 -13.77 -0.61 8.41
N SER A 87 -13.58 -1.35 9.51
CA SER A 87 -12.96 -2.68 9.47
C SER A 87 -13.80 -3.69 8.68
N ALA A 88 -15.12 -3.54 8.68
CA ALA A 88 -16.05 -4.39 7.92
C ALA A 88 -15.87 -4.21 6.42
N THR A 89 -15.72 -2.98 5.94
CA THR A 89 -15.48 -2.71 4.52
C THR A 89 -14.09 -3.19 4.10
N ARG A 90 -13.05 -2.99 4.94
CA ARG A 90 -11.70 -3.52 4.64
C ARG A 90 -11.68 -5.04 4.40
N ARG A 91 -12.51 -5.80 5.15
CA ARG A 91 -12.65 -7.25 4.95
C ARG A 91 -13.37 -7.64 3.65
N LYS A 92 -14.11 -6.72 3.05
CA LYS A 92 -14.80 -6.94 1.76
C LYS A 92 -13.92 -6.64 0.55
N MET A 93 -12.77 -5.98 0.76
CA MET A 93 -11.87 -5.60 -0.35
C MET A 93 -11.18 -6.80 -1.00
N GLY A 94 -10.97 -7.89 -0.27
CA GLY A 94 -10.23 -9.05 -0.75
C GLY A 94 -9.75 -9.95 0.39
N GLY A 95 -8.85 -10.86 0.05
CA GLY A 95 -8.15 -11.70 1.04
C GLY A 95 -7.15 -10.92 1.90
N PHE A 96 -6.69 -9.77 1.42
CA PHE A 96 -5.85 -8.82 2.14
C PHE A 96 -6.19 -7.39 1.74
N TYR A 97 -6.08 -6.44 2.67
CA TYR A 97 -6.16 -5.01 2.41
C TYR A 97 -5.32 -4.20 3.38
N THR A 98 -4.58 -3.23 2.86
CA THR A 98 -3.88 -2.21 3.65
C THR A 98 -3.82 -0.89 2.90
N SER A 99 -3.49 0.18 3.63
CA SER A 99 -3.32 1.52 3.08
C SER A 99 -2.34 2.32 3.95
N ALA A 100 -1.59 3.20 3.32
CA ALA A 100 -0.64 4.10 3.97
C ALA A 100 -0.42 5.36 3.14
N TRP A 101 0.43 6.26 3.63
CA TRP A 101 0.96 7.39 2.87
C TRP A 101 2.44 7.17 2.57
N LEU A 102 2.86 7.62 1.40
CA LEU A 102 4.26 7.82 1.04
C LEU A 102 4.55 9.31 1.19
N GLU A 103 5.33 9.67 2.22
CA GLU A 103 5.94 11.00 2.33
C GLU A 103 6.96 11.18 1.21
N ARG A 104 7.11 12.40 0.69
CA ARG A 104 8.12 12.74 -0.32
C ARG A 104 8.77 14.09 -0.10
N LYS A 105 8.17 14.96 0.71
CA LYS A 105 8.60 16.35 0.89
C LYS A 105 9.85 16.45 1.74
N ASP A 106 9.80 15.89 2.94
CA ASP A 106 10.91 15.91 3.89
C ASP A 106 11.83 14.67 3.75
N GLY A 107 11.49 13.82 2.80
CA GLY A 107 12.18 12.61 2.36
C GLY A 107 11.17 11.54 1.94
N ALA A 108 11.65 10.47 1.33
CA ALA A 108 10.77 9.40 0.83
C ALA A 108 10.65 8.29 1.86
N TRP A 109 9.47 8.09 2.47
CA TRP A 109 9.21 6.95 3.35
C TRP A 109 7.73 6.60 3.51
N LEU A 110 7.47 5.36 3.93
CA LEU A 110 6.14 4.89 4.28
C LEU A 110 5.73 5.40 5.67
N GLN A 111 4.53 5.98 5.77
CA GLN A 111 3.97 6.48 7.03
C GLN A 111 2.48 6.23 7.20
N THR A 112 2.04 6.21 8.47
CA THR A 112 0.63 6.23 8.86
C THR A 112 0.47 6.97 10.19
N SER A 113 -0.74 7.45 10.48
CA SER A 113 -1.02 8.16 11.72
C SER A 113 -1.09 7.28 12.98
N ASN A 114 -1.37 5.97 12.82
CA ASN A 114 -1.64 5.05 13.93
C ASN A 114 -0.84 3.73 13.83
N GLY A 115 0.31 3.76 13.16
CA GLY A 115 1.09 2.56 12.84
C GLY A 115 0.50 1.74 11.69
N LEU A 116 1.33 0.91 11.07
CA LEU A 116 0.91 0.09 9.93
C LEU A 116 -0.05 -1.01 10.37
N THR A 117 -1.09 -1.24 9.58
CA THR A 117 -2.09 -2.28 9.86
C THR A 117 -2.69 -2.85 8.58
N ALA A 118 -3.20 -4.07 8.65
CA ALA A 118 -3.84 -4.75 7.55
C ALA A 118 -5.09 -5.52 8.00
N SER A 119 -6.04 -5.63 7.09
CA SER A 119 -7.07 -6.65 7.11
C SER A 119 -6.55 -7.87 6.34
N CYS A 120 -6.61 -9.05 6.93
CA CYS A 120 -6.15 -10.29 6.29
C CYS A 120 -7.10 -11.43 6.67
N ALA A 121 -7.61 -12.13 5.67
CA ALA A 121 -8.44 -13.31 5.87
C ALA A 121 -7.60 -14.45 6.46
N LYS A 122 -8.16 -15.20 7.42
CA LYS A 122 -7.42 -16.24 8.15
C LYS A 122 -6.79 -17.29 7.23
N ASN A 123 -7.51 -17.68 6.17
CA ASN A 123 -7.07 -18.66 5.17
C ASN A 123 -6.11 -18.09 4.11
N ARG A 124 -5.77 -16.80 4.17
CA ARG A 124 -4.82 -16.14 3.26
C ARG A 124 -3.55 -15.66 3.96
N ARG A 125 -3.51 -15.75 5.29
CA ARG A 125 -2.42 -15.22 6.09
C ARG A 125 -1.08 -15.89 5.79
N THR A 126 -1.07 -17.22 5.67
CA THR A 126 0.13 -18.00 5.36
C THR A 126 0.71 -17.61 4.01
N ASP A 127 -0.13 -17.34 3.02
CA ASP A 127 0.28 -16.93 1.67
C ASP A 127 1.01 -15.57 1.73
N VAL A 128 0.47 -14.58 2.47
CA VAL A 128 1.11 -13.27 2.63
C VAL A 128 2.37 -13.34 3.50
N GLU A 129 2.39 -14.23 4.51
CA GLU A 129 3.59 -14.50 5.32
C GLU A 129 4.71 -15.10 4.47
N ALA A 130 4.38 -15.94 3.49
CA ALA A 130 5.32 -16.60 2.59
C ALA A 130 5.89 -15.67 1.49
N LEU A 131 5.20 -14.57 1.16
CA LEU A 131 5.72 -13.59 0.19
C LEU A 131 7.17 -13.18 0.55
N PRO A 132 8.09 -13.12 -0.42
CA PRO A 132 9.44 -12.70 -0.12
C PRO A 132 9.47 -11.25 0.37
N TRP A 133 10.47 -10.89 1.17
CA TRP A 133 10.76 -9.48 1.38
C TRP A 133 11.35 -8.87 0.12
N GLU A 134 11.09 -7.60 -0.10
CA GLU A 134 11.69 -6.81 -1.18
C GLU A 134 12.22 -5.52 -0.55
N ASP A 135 13.38 -5.06 -1.02
CA ASP A 135 13.93 -3.79 -0.59
C ASP A 135 13.10 -2.63 -1.15
N ALA A 136 12.97 -1.57 -0.36
CA ALA A 136 12.31 -0.35 -0.79
C ALA A 136 13.18 0.37 -1.85
N ASN A 137 12.61 0.62 -3.03
CA ASN A 137 13.31 1.22 -4.15
C ASN A 137 13.48 2.74 -3.97
N GLY A 138 14.46 3.14 -3.15
CA GLY A 138 14.84 4.54 -2.93
C GLY A 138 14.05 5.27 -1.84
N PHE A 139 13.20 4.58 -1.08
CA PHE A 139 12.42 5.13 0.03
C PHE A 139 12.62 4.32 1.32
N GLY A 140 12.27 4.88 2.47
CA GLY A 140 12.26 4.17 3.76
C GLY A 140 11.00 3.32 3.93
N ALA A 141 11.14 2.07 4.36
CA ALA A 141 10.00 1.20 4.66
C ALA A 141 9.19 1.62 5.92
N GLU A 142 9.71 2.60 6.67
CA GLU A 142 9.14 3.25 7.85
C GLU A 142 9.67 4.69 7.93
N GLY A 143 8.90 5.60 8.51
CA GLY A 143 9.38 6.93 8.88
C GLY A 143 8.43 7.68 9.80
N LYS A 144 8.75 8.94 10.07
CA LYS A 144 7.99 9.79 11.00
C LYS A 144 6.76 10.34 10.30
N PHE A 145 5.63 10.31 11.00
CA PHE A 145 4.41 11.00 10.59
C PHE A 145 4.36 12.38 11.26
N TYR A 146 4.20 13.44 10.47
CA TYR A 146 4.04 14.81 10.97
C TYR A 146 2.56 15.22 10.84
N LEU A 147 2.02 15.88 11.87
CA LEU A 147 0.67 16.45 11.90
C LEU A 147 0.71 17.93 11.55
#